data_AF-A0A8J5M0V5-F1
#
_entry.id   AF-A0A8J5M0V5-F1
#
_cell.length_a   1.000
_cell.length_b   1.000
_cell.length_c   1.000
_cell.angle_alpha   90.00
_cell.angle_beta   90.00
_cell.angle_gamma   90.00
#
_symmetry.space_group_name_H-M   'P 1'
#
loop_
_entity.id
_entity.type
_entity.pdbx_description
1 polymer ?
#
loop_
_entity_poly.entity_id
_entity_poly.type
_entity_poly.pdbx_seq_one_letter_code
_entity_poly.pdbx_strand_id
1 'polypeptide(L)' 'MLDAWGVDLKLSTRAWDKRIVPVLDIYATQDGRGGGEVIPDDFVIPSDAPWPEEVWGLRLDLIVARNAHSL' A
#
# COMPACT_ATOMS: atom_id res chain seq x y z
N MET A 1 13.47 7.57 15.61
CA MET A 1 13.77 6.47 16.54
C MET A 1 12.47 5.70 16.82
N LEU A 2 12.00 4.94 15.82
CA LEU A 2 10.78 4.12 15.86
C LEU A 2 11.09 2.71 15.31
N ASP A 3 12.27 2.17 15.67
CA ASP A 3 12.69 0.81 15.29
C ASP A 3 12.56 -0.18 16.46
N ALA A 4 12.01 0.23 17.61
CA ALA A 4 12.05 -0.56 18.84
C ALA A 4 10.84 -1.46 19.09
N TRP A 5 9.80 -1.41 18.26
CA TRP A 5 8.59 -2.22 18.43
C TRP A 5 8.36 -2.99 17.15
N GLY A 6 9.14 -4.06 16.94
CA GLY A 6 9.05 -4.97 15.80
C GLY A 6 7.69 -5.67 15.71
N VAL A 7 6.64 -4.89 15.46
CA VAL A 7 5.35 -5.40 15.03
C VAL A 7 5.54 -5.73 13.56
N ASP A 8 5.85 -6.99 13.30
CA ASP A 8 5.77 -7.59 11.97
C ASP A 8 4.27 -7.62 11.60
N LEU A 9 3.73 -6.47 11.21
CA LEU A 9 2.36 -6.33 10.68
C LEU A 9 2.36 -6.87 9.26
N LYS A 10 2.69 -8.14 9.10
CA LYS A 10 2.39 -8.89 7.90
C LYS A 10 0.89 -9.12 7.88
N LEU A 11 0.27 -8.70 6.80
CA LEU A 11 -1.13 -8.97 6.58
C LEU A 11 -1.27 -10.45 6.24
N SER A 12 -2.30 -11.11 6.79
CA SER A 12 -2.70 -12.40 6.25
C SER A 12 -3.15 -12.22 4.80
N THR A 13 -3.06 -13.25 3.97
CA THR A 13 -3.53 -13.20 2.56
C THR A 13 -4.93 -12.63 2.44
N ARG A 14 -5.85 -13.04 3.33
CA ARG A 14 -7.21 -12.50 3.35
C ARG A 14 -7.27 -11.00 3.68
N ALA A 15 -6.45 -10.52 4.60
CA ALA A 15 -6.40 -9.09 4.93
C ALA A 15 -5.73 -8.29 3.81
N TRP A 16 -4.71 -8.84 3.16
CA TRP A 16 -4.06 -8.28 1.98
C TRP A 16 -5.05 -8.14 0.82
N ASP A 17 -5.71 -9.23 0.42
CA ASP A 17 -6.67 -9.25 -0.69
C ASP A 17 -7.84 -8.31 -0.44
N LYS A 18 -8.32 -8.22 0.80
CA LYS A 18 -9.48 -7.38 1.13
C LYS A 18 -9.15 -5.90 1.24
N ARG A 19 -7.93 -5.54 1.68
CA ARG A 19 -7.59 -4.16 2.04
C ARG A 19 -6.56 -3.51 1.14
N ILE A 20 -5.58 -4.27 0.66
CA ILE A 20 -4.44 -3.72 -0.08
C ILE A 20 -4.61 -3.89 -1.58
N VAL A 21 -5.10 -5.05 -2.06
CA VAL A 21 -5.35 -5.25 -3.50
C VAL A 21 -6.23 -4.15 -4.10
N PRO A 22 -7.36 -3.73 -3.49
CA PRO A 22 -8.17 -2.63 -4.04
C PRO A 22 -7.43 -1.28 -4.07
N VAL A 23 -6.51 -1.05 -3.12
CA VAL A 23 -5.69 0.18 -3.07
C VAL A 23 -4.65 0.14 -4.18
N LEU A 24 -4.05 -1.02 -4.45
CA LEU A 24 -3.15 -1.22 -5.59
C LEU A 24 -3.86 -1.11 -6.93
N ASP A 25 -5.11 -1.57 -7.04
CA ASP A 25 -5.93 -1.37 -8.24
C ASP A 25 -6.22 0.12 -8.47
N ILE A 26 -6.58 0.86 -7.41
CA ILE A 26 -6.73 2.31 -7.49
C ILE A 26 -5.43 2.97 -7.94
N TYR A 27 -4.29 2.58 -7.36
CA TYR A 27 -2.98 3.07 -7.77
C TYR A 27 -2.71 2.82 -9.26
N ALA A 28 -2.93 1.59 -9.72
CA ALA A 28 -2.66 1.14 -11.09
C ALA A 28 -3.60 1.77 -12.14
N THR A 29 -4.79 2.21 -11.74
CA THR A 29 -5.75 2.89 -12.62
C THR A 29 -5.47 4.39 -12.77
N GLN A 30 -4.54 4.95 -12.00
CA GLN A 30 -4.08 6.32 -12.22
C GLN A 30 -3.27 6.40 -13.52
N ASP A 31 -3.56 7.42 -14.33
CA ASP A 31 -3.02 7.63 -15.67
C ASP A 31 -1.51 7.34 -15.73
N GLY A 32 -1.16 6.20 -16.35
CA GLY A 32 0.22 5.76 -16.57
C GLY A 32 0.85 4.83 -15.52
N ARG A 33 0.22 4.58 -14.36
CA ARG A 33 0.81 3.79 -13.26
C ARG A 33 0.47 2.29 -13.26
N GLY A 34 -0.27 1.86 -14.28
CA GLY A 34 -0.67 0.46 -14.46
C GLY A 34 0.38 -0.35 -15.23
N GLY A 35 0.74 -1.52 -14.69
CA GLY A 35 1.57 -2.51 -15.40
C GLY A 35 3.01 -2.61 -14.90
N GLY A 36 3.20 -2.99 -13.63
CA GLY A 36 4.52 -3.35 -13.10
C GLY A 36 5.44 -2.18 -12.78
N GLU A 37 4.93 -0.95 -12.78
CA GLU A 37 5.69 0.21 -12.33
C GLU A 37 5.92 0.14 -10.82
N VAL A 38 7.16 0.38 -10.40
CA VAL A 38 7.54 0.39 -8.98
C VAL A 38 6.89 1.59 -8.32
N ILE A 39 6.25 1.37 -7.17
CA ILE A 39 5.67 2.46 -6.37
C ILE A 39 6.82 3.38 -5.93
N PRO A 40 6.75 4.70 -6.21
CA PRO A 40 7.79 5.62 -5.79
C PRO A 40 8.05 5.54 -4.29
N ASP A 41 9.32 5.66 -3.92
CA ASP A 41 9.71 5.82 -2.52
C ASP A 41 8.96 7.02 -1.91
N ASP A 42 8.50 6.85 -0.66
CA ASP A 42 7.72 7.86 0.08
C ASP A 42 6.36 8.22 -0.56
N PHE A 43 5.78 7.37 -1.43
CA PHE A 43 4.42 7.59 -1.93
C PHE A 43 3.38 7.55 -0.79
N VAL A 44 2.75 8.69 -0.55
CA VAL A 44 1.66 8.87 0.41
C VAL A 44 0.32 8.89 -0.33
N ILE A 45 -0.64 8.09 0.15
CA ILE A 45 -2.00 8.07 -0.39
C ILE A 45 -2.69 9.43 -0.15
N PRO A 46 -3.15 10.12 -1.21
CA PRO A 46 -3.88 11.38 -1.08
C PRO A 46 -5.18 11.27 -0.29
N SER A 47 -5.55 12.34 0.41
CA SER A 47 -6.81 12.44 1.15
C SER A 47 -7.99 12.89 0.28
N ASP A 48 -8.21 12.22 -0.84
CA ASP A 48 -9.29 12.53 -1.77
C ASP A 48 -9.74 11.27 -2.54
N ALA A 49 -10.88 11.34 -3.22
CA ALA A 49 -11.33 10.32 -4.15
C ALA A 49 -10.25 10.05 -5.23
N PRO A 50 -10.10 8.80 -5.71
CA PRO A 50 -10.91 7.60 -5.42
C PRO A 50 -10.47 6.81 -4.18
N TRP A 51 -9.56 7.34 -3.36
CA TRP A 51 -9.00 6.59 -2.22
C TRP A 51 -10.00 6.48 -1.06
N PRO A 52 -10.16 5.30 -0.44
CA PRO A 52 -10.93 5.17 0.80
C PRO A 52 -10.31 6.01 1.93
N GLU A 53 -11.15 6.64 2.76
CA GLU A 53 -10.68 7.52 3.84
C GLU A 53 -9.77 6.79 4.83
N GLU A 54 -9.98 5.49 5.03
CA GLU A 54 -9.23 4.66 5.96
C GLU A 54 -7.76 4.49 5.58
N VAL A 55 -7.40 4.80 4.33
CA VAL A 55 -6.03 4.66 3.82
C VAL A 55 -5.35 6.00 3.51
N TRP A 56 -6.05 7.11 3.72
CA TRP A 56 -5.51 8.45 3.51
C TRP A 56 -4.28 8.73 4.38
N GLY A 57 -3.25 9.33 3.80
CA GLY A 57 -2.00 9.66 4.49
C GLY A 57 -1.09 8.46 4.78
N LEU A 58 -1.49 7.23 4.40
CA LEU A 58 -0.65 6.06 4.56
C LEU A 58 0.41 5.98 3.45
N ARG A 59 1.55 5.40 3.81
CA ARG A 59 2.68 5.13 2.90
C ARG A 59 2.51 3.80 2.18
N LEU A 60 2.05 3.85 0.94
CA LEU A 60 1.76 2.63 0.15
C LEU A 60 3.04 1.84 -0.14
N ASP A 61 4.15 2.55 -0.38
CA ASP A 61 5.48 1.97 -0.59
C ASP A 61 5.91 1.08 0.60
N LEU A 62 5.72 1.56 1.83
CA LEU A 62 6.03 0.79 3.04
C LEU A 62 5.11 -0.41 3.24
N ILE A 63 3.81 -0.25 2.90
CA ILE A 63 2.84 -1.33 3.01
C ILE A 63 3.23 -2.47 2.06
N VAL A 64 3.61 -2.16 0.82
CA VAL A 64 4.02 -3.17 -0.16
C VAL A 64 5.36 -3.80 0.22
N ALA A 65 6.37 -3.00 0.56
CA ALA A 65 7.70 -3.50 0.92
C ALA A 65 7.66 -4.51 2.08
N ARG A 66 6.78 -4.28 3.07
CA ARG A 66 6.64 -5.17 4.24
C ARG A 66 5.96 -6.52 3.93
N ASN A 67 5.22 -6.63 2.83
CA ASN A 67 4.47 -7.83 2.47
C ASN A 67 5.03 -8.54 1.21
N ALA A 68 6.04 -7.97 0.53
CA ALA A 68 6.62 -8.48 -0.70
C ALA A 68 7.32 -9.85 -0.57
N HIS A 69 7.66 -10.30 0.65
CA HIS A 69 8.30 -11.61 0.88
C HIS A 69 7.30 -12.79 0.99
N SER A 70 6.02 -12.59 0.68
CA SER A 70 4.98 -13.64 0.76
C SER A 70 4.13 -13.78 -0.51
N LEU A 71 4.60 -13.21 -1.64
CA LEU A 71 4.03 -13.42 -2.97
C LEU A 71 4.87 -14.43 -3.76
#